data_AF-A0AB34GEJ3-F1
#
_entry.id   AF-A0AB34GEJ3-F1
#
_cell.length_a   1.000
_cell.length_b   1.000
_cell.length_c   1.000
_cell.angle_alpha   90.00
_cell.angle_beta   90.00
_cell.angle_gamma   90.00
#
_symmetry.space_group_name_H-M   'P 1'
#
loop_
_entity.id
_entity.type
_entity.pdbx_description
1 polymer ?
#
loop_
_entity_poly.entity_id
_entity_poly.type
_entity_poly.pdbx_seq_one_letter_code
_entity_poly.pdbx_strand_id
1 'polypeptide(L)'
;MNSCIQARRKCQADPTCNATYHYLNSCASSISTSSPAEEPSVPEDCMEAAQQLRNSSLMSCTCHRRMKNQATCLDIYWTVHPARSLGDYELDVSPYEDTVTRKPWKMNLSKLNMLKPDSDLCLKFAMLCTLNDKCDRLRKAYGEACSGSRCQRHTCQRQLRSFFEKASEPHAQGLLLCPCAPTDQGCGQRRRNTIAPSCSLPSEAPNCLELWHICVSDPLCRSRLADFQTHCHPMDILGTCATEQSKCLRAYMGLIGTAMTPNFVSNVNASVALSCTCRGSGNLQEECERLEESFSRNPCLSECSPPAPSPHGWLSLT
;
A
#
# COMPACT_ATOMS: atom_id res chain seq x y z
N MET A 1 22.61 -8.85 1.48
CA MET A 1 22.14 -7.47 1.74
C MET A 1 22.01 -7.24 3.24
N ASN A 2 22.27 -6.01 3.71
CA ASN A 2 22.27 -5.67 5.14
C ASN A 2 20.99 -4.91 5.50
N SER A 3 20.29 -5.33 6.56
CA SER A 3 19.14 -4.58 7.08
C SER A 3 19.55 -3.17 7.53
N CYS A 4 18.69 -2.16 7.34
CA CYS A 4 18.95 -0.79 7.81
C CYS A 4 19.28 -0.71 9.30
N ILE A 5 18.72 -1.59 10.14
CA ILE A 5 19.05 -1.67 11.56
C ILE A 5 20.52 -2.09 11.77
N GLN A 6 21.01 -3.05 10.97
CA GLN A 6 22.40 -3.50 11.06
C GLN A 6 23.35 -2.46 10.49
N ALA A 7 22.98 -1.81 9.38
CA ALA A 7 23.75 -0.71 8.80
C ALA A 7 23.88 0.47 9.78
N ARG A 8 22.78 0.84 10.47
CA ARG A 8 22.80 1.86 11.52
C ARG A 8 23.73 1.50 12.67
N ARG A 9 23.72 0.25 13.15
CA ARG A 9 24.65 -0.20 14.20
C ARG A 9 26.12 -0.10 13.77
N LYS A 10 26.44 -0.40 12.51
CA LYS A 10 27.80 -0.20 11.96
C LYS A 10 28.16 1.28 11.91
N CYS A 11 27.24 2.13 11.45
CA CYS A 11 27.42 3.58 11.43
C CYS A 11 27.59 4.18 12.83
N GLN A 12 26.92 3.64 13.86
CA GLN A 12 27.09 4.07 15.25
C GLN A 12 28.52 3.87 15.79
N ALA A 13 29.24 2.86 15.28
CA ALA A 13 30.61 2.59 15.69
C ALA A 13 31.63 3.54 15.02
N ASP A 14 31.24 4.24 13.95
CA ASP A 14 32.05 5.24 13.27
C ASP A 14 31.62 6.65 13.72
N PRO A 15 32.50 7.42 14.40
CA PRO A 15 32.13 8.74 14.93
C PRO A 15 31.64 9.73 13.85
N THR A 16 32.27 9.71 12.67
CA THR A 16 31.93 10.59 11.55
C THR A 16 30.56 10.21 10.99
N CYS A 17 30.36 8.92 10.69
CA CYS A 17 29.06 8.44 10.19
C CYS A 17 27.93 8.74 11.19
N ASN A 18 28.16 8.48 12.48
CA ASN A 18 27.15 8.70 13.51
C ASN A 18 26.77 10.17 13.63
N ALA A 19 27.74 11.09 13.63
CA ALA A 19 27.51 12.52 13.67
C ALA A 19 26.72 13.01 12.44
N THR A 20 27.15 12.62 11.23
CA THR A 20 26.46 12.99 9.98
C THR A 20 25.03 12.46 9.94
N TYR A 21 24.78 11.22 10.40
CA TYR A 21 23.43 10.66 10.48
C TYR A 21 22.53 11.45 11.45
N HIS A 22 23.03 11.81 12.63
CA HIS A 22 22.27 12.60 13.60
C HIS A 22 21.94 14.00 13.08
N TYR A 23 22.87 14.61 12.35
CA TYR A 23 22.65 15.88 11.68
C TYR A 23 21.54 15.76 10.61
N LEU A 24 21.65 14.79 9.71
CA LEU A 24 20.64 14.54 8.68
C LEU A 24 19.25 14.23 9.27
N ASN A 25 19.19 13.49 10.37
CA ASN A 25 17.92 13.23 11.06
C ASN A 25 17.27 14.50 11.64
N SER A 26 18.09 15.45 12.08
CA SER A 26 17.62 16.75 12.57
C SER A 26 17.04 17.59 11.42
N CYS A 27 17.61 17.48 10.22
CA CYS A 27 17.08 18.10 9.00
C CYS A 27 15.69 17.56 8.61
N ALA A 28 15.46 16.25 8.71
CA ALA A 28 14.15 15.67 8.39
C ALA A 28 13.04 16.18 9.34
N SER A 29 13.42 16.52 10.58
CA SER A 29 12.49 17.02 11.60
C SER A 29 12.10 18.48 11.38
N SER A 30 12.97 19.32 10.81
CA SER A 30 12.68 20.73 10.52
C SER A 30 11.82 20.93 9.27
N ILE A 31 11.92 20.03 8.29
CA ILE A 31 11.07 20.02 7.08
C ILE A 31 9.61 19.66 7.44
N SER A 32 9.39 18.89 8.50
CA SER A 32 8.05 18.51 8.95
C SER A 32 7.26 19.65 9.62
N THR A 33 7.92 20.80 9.88
CA THR A 33 7.36 21.97 10.55
C THR A 33 7.12 23.18 9.64
N SER A 34 7.50 23.14 8.35
CA SER A 34 7.23 24.23 7.41
C SER A 34 5.78 24.21 6.90
N SER A 35 5.20 25.40 6.72
CA SER A 35 3.84 25.60 6.22
C SER A 35 3.70 25.12 4.75
N PRO A 36 2.55 24.58 4.32
CA PRO A 36 2.31 24.13 2.94
C PRO A 36 2.36 25.23 1.86
N ALA A 37 2.63 26.48 2.23
CA ALA A 37 2.70 27.63 1.32
C ALA A 37 4.12 28.00 0.84
N GLU A 38 5.17 27.39 1.39
CA GLU A 38 6.56 27.61 0.97
C GLU A 38 7.10 26.36 0.29
N GLU A 39 7.78 26.52 -0.85
CA GLU A 39 8.52 25.41 -1.45
C GLU A 39 9.52 24.87 -0.42
N PRO A 40 9.50 23.55 -0.12
CA PRO A 40 10.41 22.98 0.86
C PRO A 40 11.84 23.02 0.32
N SER A 41 12.55 24.10 0.58
CA SER A 41 13.99 24.18 0.32
C SER A 41 14.71 23.38 1.41
N VAL A 42 15.25 22.23 1.02
CA VAL A 42 16.13 21.45 1.89
C VAL A 42 17.40 22.29 2.12
N PRO A 43 17.79 22.59 3.37
CA PRO A 43 19.01 23.35 3.62
C PRO A 43 20.21 22.68 2.93
N GLU A 44 21.07 23.48 2.30
CA GLU A 44 22.22 22.98 1.51
C GLU A 44 23.11 22.03 2.33
N ASP A 45 23.31 22.35 3.61
CA ASP A 45 24.03 21.52 4.59
C ASP A 45 23.42 20.12 4.77
N CYS A 46 22.09 20.00 4.66
CA CYS A 46 21.38 18.73 4.78
C CYS A 46 21.58 17.86 3.54
N MET A 47 21.65 18.47 2.35
CA MET A 47 22.01 17.75 1.14
C MET A 47 23.46 17.28 1.18
N GLU A 48 24.37 18.11 1.69
CA GLU A 48 25.77 17.75 1.86
C GLU A 48 25.93 16.56 2.83
N ALA A 49 25.22 16.58 3.96
CA ALA A 49 25.20 15.46 4.90
C ALA A 49 24.68 14.15 4.26
N ALA A 50 23.63 14.24 3.43
CA ALA A 50 23.14 13.09 2.68
C ALA A 50 24.19 12.56 1.68
N GLN A 51 24.92 13.47 1.02
CA GLN A 51 25.99 13.12 0.09
C GLN A 51 27.16 12.41 0.78
N GLN A 52 27.54 12.84 1.99
CA GLN A 52 28.57 12.19 2.79
C GLN A 52 28.19 10.76 3.19
N LEU A 53 26.91 10.49 3.46
CA LEU A 53 26.41 9.16 3.79
C LEU A 53 26.24 8.23 2.58
N ARG A 54 26.38 8.73 1.34
CA ARG A 54 26.18 7.96 0.10
C ARG A 54 27.09 6.74 -0.01
N ASN A 55 28.32 6.83 0.48
CA ASN A 55 29.30 5.74 0.45
C ASN A 55 29.18 4.79 1.65
N SER A 56 28.25 5.05 2.57
CA SER A 56 28.06 4.22 3.76
C SER A 56 27.17 3.01 3.48
N SER A 57 27.23 2.02 4.37
CA SER A 57 26.32 0.87 4.32
C SER A 57 24.83 1.22 4.54
N LEU A 58 24.52 2.47 4.93
CA LEU A 58 23.14 2.95 5.10
C LEU A 58 22.44 3.17 3.76
N MET A 59 23.16 3.61 2.72
CA MET A 59 22.55 3.98 1.44
C MET A 59 22.01 2.76 0.67
N SER A 60 22.58 1.57 0.88
CA SER A 60 22.16 0.32 0.23
C SER A 60 21.35 -0.60 1.15
N CYS A 61 20.89 -0.09 2.29
CA CYS A 61 20.17 -0.90 3.26
C CYS A 61 18.71 -1.10 2.84
N THR A 62 18.15 -2.24 3.24
CA THR A 62 16.75 -2.59 2.98
C THR A 62 16.02 -2.96 4.26
N CYS A 63 14.70 -2.90 4.20
CA CYS A 63 13.79 -3.39 5.22
C CYS A 63 13.02 -4.59 4.70
N HIS A 64 12.42 -5.34 5.62
CA HIS A 64 11.65 -6.53 5.30
C HIS A 64 10.24 -6.36 5.84
N ARG A 65 9.25 -6.80 5.06
CA ARG A 65 7.86 -6.80 5.52
C ARG A 65 7.72 -7.73 6.73
N ARG A 66 6.93 -7.32 7.73
CA ARG A 66 6.61 -8.13 8.93
C ARG A 66 7.81 -8.38 9.86
N MET A 67 8.86 -7.58 9.77
CA MET A 67 9.96 -7.61 10.73
C MET A 67 9.54 -6.99 12.07
N LYS A 68 10.09 -7.47 13.20
CA LYS A 68 9.70 -7.00 14.55
C LYS A 68 9.86 -5.50 14.74
N ASN A 69 10.95 -4.92 14.21
CA ASN A 69 11.30 -3.52 14.37
C ASN A 69 11.12 -2.75 13.05
N GLN A 70 10.01 -3.02 12.34
CA GLN A 70 9.77 -2.44 11.02
C GLN A 70 9.75 -0.91 11.05
N ALA A 71 9.06 -0.31 12.03
CA ALA A 71 9.01 1.13 12.19
C ALA A 71 10.41 1.76 12.27
N THR A 72 11.27 1.22 13.13
CA THR A 72 12.67 1.68 13.27
C THR A 72 13.48 1.48 11.99
N CYS A 73 13.26 0.38 11.27
CA CYS A 73 13.96 0.14 10.00
C CYS A 73 13.57 1.19 8.94
N LEU A 74 12.27 1.44 8.79
CA LEU A 74 11.74 2.39 7.81
C LEU A 74 12.15 3.83 8.16
N ASP A 75 12.14 4.18 9.44
CA ASP A 75 12.64 5.46 9.94
C ASP A 75 14.09 5.68 9.50
N ILE A 76 14.99 4.72 9.76
CA ILE A 76 16.39 4.77 9.31
C ILE A 76 16.49 4.91 7.79
N TYR A 77 15.71 4.13 7.04
CA TYR A 77 15.74 4.16 5.58
C TYR A 77 15.35 5.54 5.05
N TRP A 78 14.24 6.11 5.55
CA TRP A 78 13.74 7.40 5.10
C TRP A 78 14.56 8.58 5.60
N THR A 79 15.31 8.44 6.70
CA THR A 79 16.33 9.45 7.09
C THR A 79 17.37 9.64 5.99
N VAL A 80 17.84 8.54 5.37
CA VAL A 80 18.92 8.57 4.37
C VAL A 80 18.41 8.63 2.93
N HIS A 81 17.11 8.43 2.72
CA HIS A 81 16.39 8.60 1.45
C HIS A 81 15.25 9.63 1.63
N PRO A 82 15.56 10.94 1.75
CA PRO A 82 14.53 11.97 1.94
C PRO A 82 13.51 11.96 0.79
N ALA A 83 12.28 12.41 1.09
CA ALA A 83 11.20 12.48 0.11
C ALA A 83 11.57 13.42 -1.02
N ARG A 84 11.51 12.90 -2.25
CA ARG A 84 11.63 13.71 -3.45
C ARG A 84 10.30 14.44 -3.67
N SER A 85 10.36 15.66 -4.17
CA SER A 85 9.15 16.42 -4.51
C SER A 85 8.35 15.68 -5.57
N LEU A 86 7.02 15.79 -5.54
CA LEU A 86 6.11 15.23 -6.56
C LEU A 86 6.45 15.68 -8.00
N GLY A 87 7.18 16.80 -8.15
CA GLY A 87 7.64 17.34 -9.43
C GLY A 87 8.95 16.75 -9.96
N ASP A 88 9.73 16.03 -9.13
CA ASP A 88 10.88 15.27 -9.62
C ASP A 88 10.37 13.97 -10.24
N TYR A 89 10.62 13.78 -11.53
CA TYR A 89 10.12 12.68 -12.37
C TYR A 89 10.54 11.25 -11.91
N GLU A 90 11.26 11.11 -10.80
CA GLU A 90 11.84 9.87 -10.32
C GLU A 90 11.13 9.38 -9.05
N LEU A 91 10.41 8.25 -9.16
CA LEU A 91 9.62 7.63 -8.09
C LEU A 91 10.48 7.30 -6.85
N ASP A 92 9.89 7.45 -5.65
CA ASP A 92 10.49 6.96 -4.42
C ASP A 92 10.77 5.44 -4.55
N VAL A 93 11.99 5.03 -4.25
CA VAL A 93 12.39 3.62 -4.32
C VAL A 93 11.81 2.86 -3.13
N SER A 94 11.23 1.67 -3.38
CA SER A 94 10.71 0.84 -2.31
C SER A 94 11.81 0.45 -1.30
N PRO A 95 11.58 0.63 0.01
CA PRO A 95 12.52 0.19 1.05
C PRO A 95 12.51 -1.32 1.28
N TYR A 96 11.59 -2.07 0.66
CA TYR A 96 11.41 -3.49 0.94
C TYR A 96 12.22 -4.38 0.00
N GLU A 97 12.95 -5.33 0.57
CA GLU A 97 13.58 -6.41 -0.19
C GLU A 97 12.59 -7.56 -0.37
N ASP A 98 12.43 -8.00 -1.62
CA ASP A 98 11.47 -9.04 -1.99
C ASP A 98 12.20 -10.36 -2.19
N THR A 99 12.49 -11.05 -1.08
CA THR A 99 13.31 -12.28 -1.05
C THR A 99 12.58 -13.56 -1.45
N VAL A 100 11.29 -13.48 -1.80
CA VAL A 100 10.47 -14.68 -2.07
C VAL A 100 9.67 -14.52 -3.36
N THR A 101 10.16 -15.14 -4.43
CA THR A 101 9.34 -15.45 -5.62
C THR A 101 8.28 -16.47 -5.19
N ARG A 102 7.02 -16.03 -5.08
CA ARG A 102 5.92 -16.89 -4.66
C ARG A 102 5.18 -17.41 -5.87
N LYS A 103 4.71 -18.67 -5.78
CA LYS A 103 3.88 -19.25 -6.83
C LYS A 103 2.62 -18.40 -7.02
N PRO A 104 2.16 -18.19 -8.27
CA PRO A 104 0.91 -17.50 -8.56
C PRO A 104 -0.25 -18.09 -7.76
N TRP A 105 -1.11 -17.23 -7.25
CA TRP A 105 -2.31 -17.65 -6.54
C TRP A 105 -3.23 -18.40 -7.49
N LYS A 106 -3.54 -19.65 -7.14
CA LYS A 106 -4.48 -20.50 -7.89
C LYS A 106 -5.48 -21.09 -6.92
N MET A 107 -6.76 -20.92 -7.23
CA MET A 107 -7.86 -21.53 -6.48
C MET A 107 -8.73 -22.36 -7.40
N ASN A 108 -9.06 -23.57 -6.94
CA ASN A 108 -9.90 -24.49 -7.70
C ASN A 108 -11.38 -24.15 -7.47
N LEU A 109 -12.11 -23.81 -8.54
CA LEU A 109 -13.52 -23.42 -8.46
C LEU A 109 -14.43 -24.57 -8.01
N SER A 110 -14.11 -25.80 -8.39
CA SER A 110 -14.91 -26.97 -8.00
C SER A 110 -14.90 -27.17 -6.48
N LYS A 111 -13.75 -26.96 -5.82
CA LYS A 111 -13.64 -26.99 -4.36
C LYS A 111 -14.43 -25.86 -3.68
N LEU A 112 -14.46 -24.67 -4.27
CA LEU A 112 -15.27 -23.54 -3.79
C LEU A 112 -16.78 -23.81 -3.93
N ASN A 113 -17.20 -24.41 -5.03
CA ASN A 113 -18.61 -24.71 -5.29
C ASN A 113 -19.16 -25.81 -4.38
N MET A 114 -18.34 -26.78 -3.97
CA MET A 114 -18.71 -27.77 -2.96
C MET A 114 -19.05 -27.15 -1.59
N LEU A 115 -18.53 -25.96 -1.30
CA LEU A 115 -18.75 -25.29 -0.02
C LEU A 115 -20.18 -24.75 0.10
N LYS A 116 -20.68 -24.13 -0.97
CA LYS A 116 -22.04 -23.57 -1.06
C LYS A 116 -22.41 -23.23 -2.52
N PRO A 117 -23.18 -24.06 -3.23
CA PRO A 117 -23.36 -23.95 -4.68
C PRO A 117 -23.97 -22.60 -5.11
N ASP A 118 -25.05 -22.18 -4.47
CA ASP A 118 -25.86 -21.01 -4.88
C ASP A 118 -25.35 -19.65 -4.36
N SER A 119 -24.10 -19.57 -3.90
CA SER A 119 -23.53 -18.33 -3.35
C SER A 119 -22.53 -17.66 -4.28
N ASP A 120 -22.48 -16.33 -4.18
CA ASP A 120 -21.49 -15.51 -4.86
C ASP A 120 -20.05 -15.85 -4.43
N LEU A 121 -19.08 -15.57 -5.31
CA LEU A 121 -17.68 -15.92 -5.05
C LEU A 121 -17.09 -15.17 -3.85
N CYS A 122 -17.49 -13.91 -3.63
CA CYS A 122 -17.04 -13.15 -2.46
C CYS A 122 -17.51 -13.79 -1.15
N LEU A 123 -18.74 -14.31 -1.09
CA LEU A 123 -19.26 -15.05 0.05
C LEU A 123 -18.50 -16.37 0.25
N LYS A 124 -18.19 -17.10 -0.83
CA LYS A 124 -17.38 -18.32 -0.75
C LYS A 124 -15.98 -18.04 -0.19
N PHE A 125 -15.30 -16.97 -0.63
CA PHE A 125 -14.00 -16.58 -0.07
C PHE A 125 -14.11 -16.11 1.39
N ALA A 126 -15.18 -15.42 1.75
CA ALA A 126 -15.47 -15.06 3.13
C ALA A 126 -15.63 -16.29 4.02
N MET A 127 -16.32 -17.33 3.54
CA MET A 127 -16.46 -18.61 4.25
C MET A 127 -15.13 -19.33 4.40
N LEU A 128 -14.28 -19.37 3.37
CA LEU A 128 -12.93 -19.95 3.47
C LEU A 128 -12.09 -19.28 4.55
N CYS A 129 -12.17 -17.94 4.67
CA CYS A 129 -11.52 -17.24 5.77
C CYS A 129 -12.10 -17.63 7.13
N THR A 130 -13.43 -17.75 7.23
CA THR A 130 -14.11 -18.17 8.48
C THR A 130 -13.76 -19.60 8.90
N LEU A 131 -13.48 -20.50 7.96
CA LEU A 131 -13.01 -21.87 8.25
C LEU A 131 -11.53 -21.94 8.64
N ASN A 132 -10.78 -20.84 8.52
CA ASN A 132 -9.39 -20.77 8.93
C ASN A 132 -9.25 -19.94 10.21
N ASP A 133 -8.94 -20.57 11.34
CA ASP A 133 -8.88 -19.91 12.67
C ASP A 133 -8.08 -18.61 12.68
N LYS A 134 -6.93 -18.58 12.00
CA LYS A 134 -6.10 -17.38 11.93
C LYS A 134 -6.77 -16.26 11.13
N CYS A 135 -7.34 -16.58 9.97
CA CYS A 135 -8.04 -15.61 9.13
C CYS A 135 -9.32 -15.11 9.82
N ASP A 136 -10.13 -16.02 10.35
CA ASP A 136 -11.38 -15.70 11.05
C ASP A 136 -11.13 -14.77 12.24
N ARG A 137 -10.14 -15.08 13.08
CA ARG A 137 -9.77 -14.23 14.22
C ARG A 137 -9.35 -12.82 13.78
N LEU A 138 -8.51 -12.71 12.75
CA LEU A 138 -8.08 -11.40 12.23
C LEU A 138 -9.26 -10.64 11.59
N ARG A 139 -10.17 -11.37 10.92
CA ARG A 139 -11.35 -10.80 10.26
C ARG A 139 -12.35 -10.25 11.27
N LYS A 140 -12.62 -11.01 12.34
CA LYS A 140 -13.46 -10.56 13.46
C LYS A 140 -12.87 -9.33 14.15
N ALA A 141 -11.54 -9.32 14.37
CA ALA A 141 -10.87 -8.18 15.03
C ALA A 141 -11.04 -6.85 14.28
N TYR A 142 -10.87 -6.82 12.94
CA TYR A 142 -11.16 -5.59 12.20
C TYR A 142 -12.66 -5.35 12.03
N GLY A 143 -13.48 -6.40 11.90
CA GLY A 143 -14.93 -6.29 11.84
C GLY A 143 -15.50 -5.57 13.06
N GLU A 144 -15.05 -5.94 14.26
CA GLU A 144 -15.42 -5.28 15.52
C GLU A 144 -14.91 -3.83 15.58
N ALA A 145 -13.63 -3.61 15.27
CA ALA A 145 -13.03 -2.28 15.33
C ALA A 145 -13.60 -1.28 14.30
N CYS A 146 -14.14 -1.77 13.20
CA CYS A 146 -14.73 -0.98 12.12
C CYS A 146 -16.26 -0.87 12.20
N SER A 147 -16.89 -1.48 13.20
CA SER A 147 -18.36 -1.49 13.36
C SER A 147 -18.86 -0.46 14.39
N GLY A 148 -20.13 -0.08 14.27
CA GLY A 148 -20.83 0.77 15.22
C GLY A 148 -20.86 2.26 14.84
N SER A 149 -21.76 3.02 15.47
CA SER A 149 -21.99 4.44 15.20
C SER A 149 -20.85 5.36 15.66
N ARG A 150 -20.00 4.90 16.58
CA ARG A 150 -18.83 5.63 17.11
C ARG A 150 -17.52 4.96 16.70
N CYS A 151 -17.44 4.51 15.45
CA CYS A 151 -16.26 3.84 14.95
C CYS A 151 -15.02 4.77 14.99
N GLN A 152 -13.92 4.27 15.56
CA GLN A 152 -12.65 4.99 15.58
C GLN A 152 -11.81 4.62 14.36
N ARG A 153 -11.77 5.50 13.36
CA ARG A 153 -11.06 5.29 12.08
C ARG A 153 -9.63 4.77 12.25
N HIS A 154 -8.84 5.37 13.13
CA HIS A 154 -7.45 4.96 13.36
C HIS A 154 -7.33 3.53 13.92
N THR A 155 -8.25 3.12 14.81
CA THR A 155 -8.29 1.75 15.36
C THR A 155 -8.73 0.75 14.29
N CYS A 156 -9.76 1.09 13.50
CA CYS A 156 -10.21 0.30 12.34
C CYS A 156 -9.06 0.09 11.33
N GLN A 157 -8.40 1.17 10.90
CA GLN A 157 -7.26 1.13 9.98
C GLN A 157 -6.10 0.28 10.53
N ARG A 158 -5.78 0.38 11.83
CA ARG A 158 -4.77 -0.46 12.46
C ARG A 158 -5.10 -1.95 12.40
N GLN A 159 -6.36 -2.33 12.64
CA GLN A 159 -6.79 -3.73 12.56
C GLN A 159 -6.82 -4.24 11.11
N LEU A 160 -7.22 -3.40 10.15
CA LEU A 160 -7.12 -3.70 8.72
C LEU A 160 -5.67 -3.98 8.31
N ARG A 161 -4.71 -3.12 8.71
CA ARG A 161 -3.28 -3.36 8.47
C ARG A 161 -2.85 -4.70 9.05
N SER A 162 -3.24 -5.00 10.29
CA SER A 162 -2.92 -6.28 10.94
C SER A 162 -3.50 -7.48 10.18
N PHE A 163 -4.71 -7.38 9.61
CA PHE A 163 -5.30 -8.42 8.77
C PHE A 163 -4.47 -8.67 7.52
N PHE A 164 -4.27 -7.66 6.67
CA PHE A 164 -3.55 -7.81 5.39
C PHE A 164 -2.06 -8.15 5.57
N GLU A 165 -1.47 -7.82 6.72
CA GLU A 165 -0.12 -8.24 7.07
C GLU A 165 -0.01 -9.66 7.61
N LYS A 166 -1.01 -10.18 8.35
CA LYS A 166 -0.85 -11.46 9.08
C LYS A 166 -1.64 -12.61 8.47
N ALA A 167 -2.73 -12.33 7.76
CA ALA A 167 -3.46 -13.34 7.02
C ALA A 167 -2.55 -13.97 5.95
N SER A 168 -2.86 -15.21 5.54
CA SER A 168 -2.19 -15.75 4.37
C SER A 168 -2.68 -15.02 3.13
N GLU A 169 -1.76 -14.79 2.20
CA GLU A 169 -1.99 -14.07 0.95
C GLU A 169 -3.20 -14.62 0.17
N PRO A 170 -3.42 -15.96 0.08
CA PRO A 170 -4.60 -16.49 -0.59
C PRO A 170 -5.95 -16.10 0.03
N HIS A 171 -6.03 -16.01 1.36
CA HIS A 171 -7.28 -15.60 2.02
C HIS A 171 -7.52 -14.10 1.91
N ALA A 172 -6.46 -13.29 2.07
CA ALA A 172 -6.55 -11.84 1.95
C ALA A 172 -6.93 -11.42 0.52
N GLN A 173 -6.28 -12.00 -0.50
CA GLN A 173 -6.59 -11.76 -1.91
C GLN A 173 -8.02 -12.20 -2.25
N GLY A 174 -8.42 -13.43 -1.89
CA GLY A 174 -9.76 -13.92 -2.19
C GLY A 174 -10.87 -13.08 -1.53
N LEU A 175 -10.65 -12.58 -0.31
CA LEU A 175 -11.64 -11.75 0.39
C LEU A 175 -11.79 -10.34 -0.23
N LEU A 176 -10.69 -9.77 -0.72
CA LEU A 176 -10.64 -8.41 -1.26
C LEU A 176 -10.94 -8.34 -2.76
N LEU A 177 -10.40 -9.28 -3.54
CA LEU A 177 -10.35 -9.28 -5.00
C LEU A 177 -11.19 -10.43 -5.58
N CYS A 178 -12.31 -10.75 -4.94
CA CYS A 178 -13.25 -11.73 -5.48
C CYS A 178 -13.88 -11.22 -6.79
N PRO A 179 -14.02 -12.08 -7.81
CA PRO A 179 -14.68 -11.70 -9.06
C PRO A 179 -16.19 -11.68 -8.88
N CYS A 180 -16.84 -10.74 -9.59
CA CYS A 180 -18.28 -10.56 -9.59
C CYS A 180 -18.75 -10.27 -11.02
N ALA A 181 -19.91 -10.80 -11.41
CA ALA A 181 -20.54 -10.41 -12.66
C ALA A 181 -21.11 -8.97 -12.53
N PRO A 182 -21.14 -8.16 -13.60
CA PRO A 182 -21.73 -6.82 -13.56
C PRO A 182 -23.21 -6.81 -13.14
N THR A 183 -23.93 -7.90 -13.39
CA THR A 183 -25.33 -8.07 -12.98
C THR A 183 -25.50 -8.47 -11.51
N ASP A 184 -24.45 -8.96 -10.85
CA ASP A 184 -24.47 -9.39 -9.45
C ASP A 184 -24.02 -8.24 -8.52
N GLN A 185 -24.92 -7.29 -8.32
CA GLN A 185 -24.67 -6.14 -7.45
C GLN A 185 -24.40 -6.55 -5.99
N GLY A 186 -24.96 -7.67 -5.52
CA GLY A 186 -24.74 -8.18 -4.17
C GLY A 186 -23.30 -8.61 -3.94
N CYS A 187 -22.71 -9.32 -4.91
CA CYS A 187 -21.29 -9.67 -4.91
C CYS A 187 -20.41 -8.41 -4.90
N GLY A 188 -20.67 -7.46 -5.81
CA GLY A 188 -19.89 -6.22 -5.89
C GLY A 188 -19.99 -5.35 -4.64
N GLN A 189 -21.18 -5.26 -4.05
CA GLN A 189 -21.39 -4.56 -2.77
C GLN A 189 -20.64 -5.25 -1.63
N ARG A 190 -20.63 -6.58 -1.57
CA ARG A 190 -19.84 -7.34 -0.59
C ARG A 190 -18.35 -7.03 -0.74
N ARG A 191 -17.85 -7.04 -1.98
CA ARG A 191 -16.45 -6.72 -2.31
C ARG A 191 -16.06 -5.31 -1.85
N ARG A 192 -16.86 -4.30 -2.22
CA ARG A 192 -16.64 -2.90 -1.82
C ARG A 192 -16.67 -2.70 -0.30
N ASN A 193 -17.54 -3.45 0.40
CA ASN A 193 -17.68 -3.34 1.85
C ASN A 193 -16.69 -4.19 2.65
N THR A 194 -15.81 -4.98 2.00
CA THR A 194 -14.80 -5.82 2.67
C THR A 194 -13.93 -5.03 3.65
N ILE A 195 -13.58 -3.78 3.32
CA ILE A 195 -12.73 -2.93 4.16
C ILE A 195 -13.52 -1.94 5.05
N ALA A 196 -14.84 -2.12 5.18
CA ALA A 196 -15.73 -1.24 5.95
C ALA A 196 -15.54 0.26 5.62
N PRO A 197 -15.77 0.68 4.36
CA PRO A 197 -15.44 2.02 3.88
C PRO A 197 -16.13 3.16 4.63
N SER A 198 -17.30 2.90 5.24
CA SER A 198 -18.01 3.88 6.06
C SER A 198 -17.25 4.35 7.31
N CYS A 199 -16.24 3.59 7.75
CA CYS A 199 -15.36 3.99 8.84
C CYS A 199 -13.89 4.10 8.43
N SER A 200 -13.39 3.21 7.56
CA SER A 200 -11.97 3.18 7.21
C SER A 200 -11.54 4.30 6.28
N LEU A 201 -12.47 4.85 5.49
CA LEU A 201 -12.25 5.97 4.58
C LEU A 201 -12.73 7.30 5.19
N PRO A 202 -12.21 8.46 4.71
CA PRO A 202 -12.76 9.77 5.05
C PRO A 202 -14.24 9.89 4.67
N SER A 203 -15.04 10.56 5.51
CA SER A 203 -16.45 10.83 5.21
C SER A 203 -16.63 11.84 4.08
N GLU A 204 -15.73 12.81 3.99
CA GLU A 204 -15.63 13.76 2.89
C GLU A 204 -14.31 13.53 2.17
N ALA A 205 -14.34 13.60 0.83
CA ALA A 205 -13.16 13.37 0.00
C ALA A 205 -12.25 14.61 0.03
N PRO A 206 -11.05 14.55 0.65
CA PRO A 206 -10.10 15.66 0.65
C PRO A 206 -9.45 15.83 -0.72
N ASN A 207 -8.56 16.82 -0.84
CA ASN A 207 -7.69 16.92 -2.00
C ASN A 207 -6.70 15.73 -2.05
N CYS A 208 -6.45 15.15 -3.22
CA CYS A 208 -5.55 13.99 -3.31
C CYS A 208 -4.10 14.32 -2.93
N LEU A 209 -3.63 15.54 -3.17
CA LEU A 209 -2.30 15.99 -2.76
C LEU A 209 -2.21 16.14 -1.23
N GLU A 210 -3.25 16.63 -0.58
CA GLU A 210 -3.32 16.65 0.89
C GLU A 210 -3.23 15.23 1.47
N LEU A 211 -3.95 14.28 0.87
CA LEU A 211 -3.90 12.87 1.27
C LEU A 211 -2.50 12.26 1.04
N TRP A 212 -1.83 12.64 -0.05
CA TRP A 212 -0.45 12.27 -0.33
C TRP A 212 0.50 12.82 0.73
N HIS A 213 0.39 14.10 1.08
CA HIS A 213 1.21 14.73 2.12
C HIS A 213 1.07 13.99 3.46
N ILE A 214 -0.16 13.68 3.89
CA ILE A 214 -0.40 12.88 5.10
C ILE A 214 0.28 11.51 5.02
N CYS A 215 0.28 10.88 3.85
CA CYS A 215 0.91 9.58 3.66
C CYS A 215 2.43 9.64 3.70
N VAL A 216 3.05 10.61 3.03
CA VAL A 216 4.52 10.70 2.98
C VAL A 216 5.12 11.11 4.32
N SER A 217 4.35 11.80 5.18
CA SER A 217 4.76 12.08 6.57
C SER A 217 4.72 10.86 7.50
N ASP A 218 3.98 9.79 7.15
CA ASP A 218 3.97 8.53 7.90
C ASP A 218 4.96 7.52 7.26
N PRO A 219 6.05 7.14 7.94
CA PRO A 219 7.05 6.23 7.38
C PRO A 219 6.47 4.93 6.82
N LEU A 220 5.42 4.39 7.46
CA LEU A 220 4.76 3.18 6.99
C LEU A 220 3.97 3.42 5.71
N CYS A 221 3.11 4.43 5.65
CA CYS A 221 2.32 4.78 4.49
C CYS A 221 3.22 5.12 3.30
N ARG A 222 4.24 5.97 3.51
CA ARG A 222 5.26 6.29 2.51
C ARG A 222 5.90 5.04 1.93
N SER A 223 6.31 4.09 2.77
CA SER A 223 6.85 2.81 2.30
C SER A 223 5.87 1.95 1.53
N ARG A 224 4.58 1.98 1.87
CA ARG A 224 3.55 1.22 1.10
C ARG A 224 3.24 1.89 -0.23
N LEU A 225 3.27 3.22 -0.28
CA LEU A 225 3.08 3.99 -1.50
C LEU A 225 4.25 3.82 -2.47
N ALA A 226 5.49 3.98 -2.00
CA ALA A 226 6.70 3.75 -2.82
C ALA A 226 6.73 2.32 -3.39
N ASP A 227 6.30 1.35 -2.59
CA ASP A 227 6.22 -0.03 -3.03
C ASP A 227 5.14 -0.27 -4.10
N PHE A 228 3.98 0.39 -3.99
CA PHE A 228 2.94 0.38 -5.03
C PHE A 228 3.45 1.05 -6.30
N GLN A 229 4.04 2.24 -6.19
CA GLN A 229 4.61 2.98 -7.31
C GLN A 229 5.70 2.18 -8.03
N THR A 230 6.54 1.43 -7.30
CA THR A 230 7.59 0.59 -7.89
C THR A 230 6.99 -0.60 -8.64
N HIS A 231 6.10 -1.37 -8.01
CA HIS A 231 5.69 -2.67 -8.56
C HIS A 231 4.49 -2.57 -9.52
N CYS A 232 3.65 -1.55 -9.36
CA CYS A 232 2.48 -1.29 -10.20
C CYS A 232 2.72 -0.18 -11.23
N HIS A 233 3.97 0.24 -11.46
CA HIS A 233 4.26 1.17 -12.54
C HIS A 233 3.89 0.54 -13.89
N PRO A 234 3.06 1.20 -14.71
CA PRO A 234 2.72 0.70 -16.03
C PRO A 234 3.89 0.93 -16.99
N MET A 235 4.41 -0.14 -17.59
CA MET A 235 5.47 -0.06 -18.61
C MET A 235 4.91 0.22 -20.00
N ASP A 236 3.66 -0.15 -20.23
CA ASP A 236 2.95 0.05 -21.48
C ASP A 236 1.44 0.23 -21.24
N ILE A 237 0.74 0.58 -22.32
CA ILE A 237 -0.72 0.69 -22.35
C ILE A 237 -1.43 -0.68 -22.35
N LEU A 238 -0.70 -1.78 -22.54
CA LEU A 238 -1.23 -3.14 -22.63
C LEU A 238 -1.37 -3.81 -21.26
N GLY A 239 -0.85 -3.18 -20.20
CA GLY A 239 -0.96 -3.67 -18.82
C GLY A 239 0.28 -4.41 -18.32
N THR A 240 1.42 -4.28 -19.00
CA THR A 240 2.69 -4.79 -18.50
C THR A 240 3.13 -3.98 -17.28
N CYS A 241 3.31 -4.67 -16.15
CA CYS A 241 3.87 -4.08 -14.93
C CYS A 241 5.40 -4.00 -15.04
N ALA A 242 6.01 -3.02 -14.36
CA ALA A 242 7.48 -2.93 -14.25
C ALA A 242 8.11 -4.16 -13.58
N THR A 243 7.32 -4.88 -12.78
CA THR A 243 7.72 -6.12 -12.11
C THR A 243 6.65 -7.20 -12.31
N GLU A 244 6.57 -8.20 -11.42
CA GLU A 244 5.53 -9.25 -11.48
C GLU A 244 4.17 -8.72 -11.00
N GLN A 245 3.08 -9.11 -11.68
CA GLN A 245 1.69 -8.80 -11.30
C GLN A 245 1.38 -9.19 -9.84
N SER A 246 1.92 -10.32 -9.38
CA SER A 246 1.79 -10.78 -8.00
C SER A 246 2.36 -9.78 -6.97
N LYS A 247 3.44 -9.07 -7.32
CA LYS A 247 4.06 -8.04 -6.46
C LYS A 247 3.23 -6.77 -6.48
N CYS A 248 2.71 -6.36 -7.64
CA CYS A 248 1.77 -5.25 -7.73
C CYS A 248 0.55 -5.46 -6.80
N LEU A 249 -0.07 -6.65 -6.85
CA LEU A 249 -1.20 -6.96 -5.96
C LEU A 249 -0.85 -6.92 -4.48
N ARG A 250 0.35 -7.40 -4.11
CA ARG A 250 0.84 -7.32 -2.74
C ARG A 250 1.10 -5.88 -2.30
N ALA A 251 1.57 -5.03 -3.21
CA ALA A 251 1.78 -3.62 -2.97
C ALA A 251 0.44 -2.89 -2.80
N TYR A 252 -0.53 -3.14 -3.70
CA TYR A 252 -1.90 -2.64 -3.61
C TYR A 252 -2.57 -3.02 -2.28
N MET A 253 -2.59 -4.30 -1.90
CA MET A 253 -3.11 -4.72 -0.59
C MET A 253 -2.36 -4.10 0.59
N GLY A 254 -1.08 -3.77 0.39
CA GLY A 254 -0.24 -3.12 1.39
C GLY A 254 -0.67 -1.70 1.74
N LEU A 255 -1.42 -1.02 0.86
CA LEU A 255 -2.00 0.30 1.10
C LEU A 255 -3.24 0.27 2.00
N ILE A 256 -3.88 -0.90 2.18
CA ILE A 256 -5.12 -0.97 2.94
C ILE A 256 -4.86 -0.71 4.43
N GLY A 257 -5.60 0.26 4.96
CA GLY A 257 -5.45 0.73 6.32
C GLY A 257 -4.35 1.78 6.49
N THR A 258 -3.80 2.35 5.41
CA THR A 258 -3.00 3.58 5.47
C THR A 258 -3.85 4.81 5.11
N ALA A 259 -3.27 6.01 5.10
CA ALA A 259 -3.99 7.22 4.66
C ALA A 259 -4.50 7.09 3.21
N MET A 260 -3.69 6.53 2.32
CA MET A 260 -4.02 6.31 0.91
C MET A 260 -4.63 4.92 0.68
N THR A 261 -5.68 4.57 1.44
CA THR A 261 -6.40 3.30 1.25
C THR A 261 -7.28 3.37 -0.01
N PRO A 262 -7.00 2.57 -1.07
CA PRO A 262 -7.87 2.50 -2.24
C PRO A 262 -9.10 1.61 -1.97
N ASN A 263 -10.17 1.82 -2.74
CA ASN A 263 -11.33 0.92 -2.75
C ASN A 263 -12.04 0.90 -4.11
N PHE A 264 -12.96 -0.05 -4.29
CA PHE A 264 -13.83 -0.13 -5.45
C PHE A 264 -14.81 1.05 -5.49
N VAL A 265 -14.84 1.75 -6.63
CA VAL A 265 -15.68 2.93 -6.84
C VAL A 265 -17.15 2.55 -7.00
N SER A 266 -17.43 1.42 -7.66
CA SER A 266 -18.80 0.94 -7.91
C SER A 266 -18.99 -0.51 -7.48
N ASN A 267 -20.25 -0.95 -7.45
CA ASN A 267 -20.63 -2.35 -7.20
C ASN A 267 -20.73 -3.18 -8.50
N VAL A 268 -20.43 -2.59 -9.66
CA VAL A 268 -20.71 -3.20 -10.98
C VAL A 268 -19.41 -3.59 -11.69
N ASN A 269 -18.40 -2.73 -11.62
CA ASN A 269 -17.09 -2.95 -12.23
C ASN A 269 -16.00 -3.11 -11.17
N ALA A 270 -14.78 -3.42 -11.61
CA ALA A 270 -13.61 -3.57 -10.76
C ALA A 270 -12.72 -2.32 -10.73
N SER A 271 -13.27 -1.14 -11.05
CA SER A 271 -12.48 0.10 -11.00
C SER A 271 -12.19 0.49 -9.55
N VAL A 272 -10.94 0.85 -9.30
CA VAL A 272 -10.43 1.22 -7.97
C VAL A 272 -9.97 2.67 -7.99
N ALA A 273 -10.15 3.38 -6.89
CA ALA A 273 -9.63 4.73 -6.74
C ALA A 273 -9.33 5.01 -5.27
N LEU A 274 -8.61 6.10 -5.02
CA LEU A 274 -8.51 6.70 -3.69
C LEU A 274 -9.81 7.44 -3.35
N SER A 275 -10.06 7.63 -2.06
CA SER A 275 -11.19 8.45 -1.58
C SER A 275 -10.78 9.91 -1.47
N CYS A 276 -10.46 10.55 -2.59
CA CYS A 276 -10.05 11.95 -2.69
C CYS A 276 -10.52 12.55 -4.03
N THR A 277 -10.35 13.87 -4.22
CA THR A 277 -10.62 14.55 -5.50
C THR A 277 -9.50 15.53 -5.83
N CYS A 278 -9.38 15.92 -7.10
CA CYS A 278 -8.50 17.02 -7.51
C CYS A 278 -9.19 18.39 -7.52
N ARG A 279 -10.25 18.57 -6.74
CA ARG A 279 -10.84 19.90 -6.55
C ARG A 279 -9.92 20.72 -5.63
N GLY A 280 -9.65 21.96 -6.04
CA GLY A 280 -8.86 22.91 -5.24
C GLY A 280 -7.34 22.72 -5.33
N SER A 281 -6.84 22.00 -6.35
CA SER A 281 -5.39 21.79 -6.52
C SER A 281 -4.63 23.00 -7.09
N GLY A 282 -5.34 23.98 -7.67
CA GLY A 282 -4.73 25.20 -8.20
C GLY A 282 -3.72 24.91 -9.32
N ASN A 283 -2.48 25.37 -9.16
CA ASN A 283 -1.41 25.13 -10.13
C ASN A 283 -0.93 23.68 -10.16
N LEU A 284 -1.25 22.87 -9.13
CA LEU A 284 -0.85 21.46 -9.03
C LEU A 284 -1.95 20.50 -9.54
N GLN A 285 -2.80 20.97 -10.46
CA GLN A 285 -3.91 20.20 -10.98
C GLN A 285 -3.42 18.94 -11.72
N GLU A 286 -2.40 19.08 -12.56
CA GLU A 286 -1.87 17.97 -13.36
C GLU A 286 -1.21 16.90 -12.47
N GLU A 287 -0.46 17.31 -11.45
CA GLU A 287 0.17 16.42 -10.48
C GLU A 287 -0.88 15.64 -9.68
N CYS A 288 -1.97 16.32 -9.31
CA CYS A 288 -3.08 15.68 -8.63
C CYS A 288 -3.77 14.64 -9.53
N GLU A 289 -4.08 15.00 -10.77
CA GLU A 289 -4.74 14.11 -11.73
C GLU A 289 -3.85 12.89 -12.02
N ARG A 290 -2.54 13.10 -12.19
CA ARG A 290 -1.58 12.00 -12.36
C ARG A 290 -1.57 11.05 -11.17
N LEU A 291 -1.64 11.58 -9.94
CA LEU A 291 -1.77 10.77 -8.73
C LEU A 291 -3.09 9.97 -8.74
N GLU A 292 -4.22 10.60 -9.06
CA GLU A 292 -5.53 9.94 -9.14
C GLU A 292 -5.56 8.84 -10.22
N GLU A 293 -5.01 9.12 -11.40
CA GLU A 293 -4.94 8.20 -12.54
C GLU A 293 -4.01 7.01 -12.28
N SER A 294 -2.98 7.16 -11.45
CA SER A 294 -2.10 6.05 -11.03
C SER A 294 -2.85 4.92 -10.31
N PHE A 295 -4.05 5.18 -9.82
CA PHE A 295 -4.99 4.19 -9.27
C PHE A 295 -6.14 3.89 -10.23
N SER A 296 -6.81 4.93 -10.74
CA SER A 296 -8.08 4.78 -11.48
C SER A 296 -7.93 4.36 -12.94
N ARG A 297 -6.76 4.62 -13.54
CA ARG A 297 -6.45 4.36 -14.95
C ARG A 297 -5.11 3.64 -15.13
N ASN A 298 -4.77 2.78 -14.17
CA ASN A 298 -3.53 2.01 -14.22
C ASN A 298 -3.75 0.67 -14.97
N PRO A 299 -3.17 0.49 -16.18
CA PRO A 299 -3.38 -0.72 -16.96
C PRO A 299 -2.74 -1.95 -16.29
N CYS A 300 -1.58 -1.81 -15.65
CA CYS A 300 -0.95 -2.88 -14.88
C CYS A 300 -1.85 -3.36 -13.72
N LEU A 301 -2.43 -2.42 -12.97
CA LEU A 301 -3.34 -2.74 -11.87
C LEU A 301 -4.65 -3.35 -12.37
N SER A 302 -5.12 -2.93 -13.55
CA SER A 302 -6.35 -3.43 -14.16
C SER A 302 -6.24 -4.92 -14.55
N GLU A 303 -5.10 -5.32 -15.12
CA GLU A 303 -4.79 -6.73 -15.42
C GLU A 303 -4.56 -7.57 -14.14
N CYS A 304 -4.17 -6.92 -13.05
CA CYS A 304 -4.05 -7.57 -11.74
C CYS A 304 -5.40 -7.74 -11.01
N SER A 305 -6.42 -6.92 -11.35
CA SER A 305 -7.73 -6.88 -10.68
C SER A 305 -8.58 -8.11 -11.07
N PRO A 306 -9.67 -8.43 -10.34
CA PRO A 306 -10.07 -9.78 -9.97
C PRO A 306 -10.12 -10.77 -11.16
N PRO A 307 -9.64 -12.01 -10.92
CA PRO A 307 -9.36 -12.95 -11.99
C PRO A 307 -10.64 -13.39 -12.70
N ALA A 308 -10.64 -13.38 -14.03
CA ALA A 308 -11.70 -13.99 -14.80
C ALA A 308 -11.69 -15.52 -14.57
N PRO A 309 -12.86 -16.17 -14.44
CA PRO A 309 -12.91 -17.62 -14.40
C PRO A 309 -12.33 -18.19 -15.69
N SER A 310 -11.31 -19.05 -15.57
CA SER A 310 -10.74 -19.74 -16.73
C SER A 310 -11.69 -20.83 -17.24
N PRO A 311 -11.66 -21.18 -18.54
CA PRO A 311 -12.48 -22.26 -19.10
C PRO A 311 -12.18 -23.63 -18.48
N HIS A 312 -11.06 -23.79 -17.76
CA HIS A 312 -10.66 -25.01 -17.07
C HIS A 312 -11.09 -25.07 -15.58
N GLY A 313 -11.94 -24.16 -15.11
CA GLY A 313 -12.47 -24.20 -13.74
C GLY A 313 -11.48 -23.78 -12.65
N TRP A 314 -10.53 -22.90 -12.99
CA TRP A 314 -9.59 -22.29 -12.06
C TRP A 314 -9.77 -20.77 -12.01
N LEU A 315 -9.64 -20.18 -10.82
CA LEU A 315 -9.31 -18.76 -10.67
C LEU A 315 -7.79 -18.67 -10.52
N SER A 316 -7.16 -17.94 -11.45
CA SER A 316 -5.75 -17.59 -11.35
C SER A 316 -5.65 -16.09 -11.54
N LEU A 317 -4.96 -15.42 -10.62
CA LEU A 317 -4.38 -14.10 -10.89
C LEU A 317 -3.16 -14.39 -11.76
N THR A 318 -3.11 -13.82 -12.97
CA THR A 318 -1.95 -13.96 -13.86
C THR A 318 -0.69 -13.36 -13.23
#